data_AF-A0A967KEH1-F1
#
_entry.id   AF-A0A967KEH1-F1
#
_cell.length_a   1.000
_cell.length_b   1.000
_cell.length_c   1.000
_cell.angle_alpha   90.00
_cell.angle_beta   90.00
_cell.angle_gamma   90.00
#
_symmetry.space_group_name_H-M   'P 1'
#
loop_
_entity.id
_entity.type
_entity.pdbx_description
1 polymer ?
#
loop_
_entity_poly.entity_id
_entity_poly.type
_entity_poly.pdbx_seq_one_letter_code
_entity_poly.pdbx_strand_id
1 'polypeptide(L)' 'QTYICGDANADETVNVSDAVAIINFVFAGAGAPDPIESGDTNCDNSVNVSDAVMIINYVFIGGNTPCDPNGDSSPDC' A
#
# COMPACT_ATOMS: atom_id res chain seq x y z
N GLN A 1 7.71 -15.15 0.74
CA GLN A 1 6.83 -14.61 1.78
C GLN A 1 5.52 -14.30 1.08
N THR A 2 4.40 -14.85 1.52
CA THR A 2 3.08 -14.38 1.06
C THR A 2 2.80 -13.09 1.81
N TYR A 3 2.59 -11.99 1.11
CA TYR A 3 2.21 -10.69 1.68
C TYR A 3 0.93 -10.22 1.02
N ILE A 4 0.25 -9.25 1.64
CA ILE A 4 -0.96 -8.64 1.07
C ILE A 4 -0.58 -7.30 0.45
N CYS A 5 -0.97 -7.09 -0.80
CA CYS A 5 -0.82 -5.82 -1.50
C CYS A 5 -1.48 -4.68 -0.73
N GLY A 6 -0.70 -3.68 -0.32
CA GLY A 6 -1.19 -2.54 0.44
C GLY A 6 -1.34 -2.77 1.94
N ASP A 7 -0.95 -3.93 2.47
CA ASP A 7 -0.79 -4.17 3.91
C ASP A 7 0.60 -3.70 4.35
N ALA A 8 0.73 -2.40 4.55
CA ALA A 8 2.00 -1.76 4.87
C ALA A 8 2.36 -1.92 6.36
N ASN A 9 1.39 -2.27 7.21
CA ASN A 9 1.59 -2.43 8.66
C ASN A 9 1.65 -3.90 9.12
N ALA A 10 1.45 -4.86 8.20
CA ALA A 10 1.43 -6.30 8.42
C ALA A 10 0.33 -6.78 9.39
N ASP A 11 -0.84 -6.14 9.36
CA ASP A 11 -2.01 -6.49 10.17
C ASP A 11 -3.04 -7.39 9.46
N GLU A 12 -2.70 -7.85 8.25
CA GLU A 12 -3.51 -8.68 7.35
C GLU A 12 -4.75 -7.97 6.79
N THR A 13 -4.88 -6.65 6.94
CA THR A 13 -6.00 -5.88 6.43
C THR A 13 -5.56 -4.61 5.71
N VAL A 14 -6.12 -4.34 4.53
CA VAL A 14 -5.84 -3.11 3.79
C VAL A 14 -6.85 -2.04 4.21
N ASN A 15 -6.40 -1.06 5.01
CA ASN A 15 -7.23 0.00 5.55
C ASN A 15 -6.45 1.32 5.71
N VAL A 16 -7.05 2.33 6.35
CA VAL A 16 -6.43 3.66 6.51
C VAL A 16 -5.13 3.64 7.34
N SER A 17 -4.95 2.64 8.21
CA SER A 17 -3.76 2.49 9.04
C SER A 17 -2.51 2.13 8.22
N ASP A 18 -2.67 1.48 7.07
CA ASP A 18 -1.58 1.25 6.11
C ASP A 18 -1.08 2.54 5.48
N ALA A 19 -2.01 3.42 5.08
CA ALA A 19 -1.65 4.75 4.60
C ALA A 19 -0.89 5.54 5.67
N VAL A 20 -1.28 5.41 6.95
CA VAL A 20 -0.55 6.01 8.07
C VAL A 20 0.84 5.39 8.25
N ALA A 21 0.97 4.06 8.09
CA ALA A 21 2.26 3.38 8.15
C ALA A 21 3.22 3.88 7.06
N ILE A 22 2.75 4.01 5.81
CA ILE A 22 3.52 4.58 4.70
C ILE A 22 3.94 6.02 4.98
N ILE A 23 3.02 6.87 5.45
CA ILE A 23 3.34 8.27 5.80
C ILE A 23 4.41 8.34 6.92
N ASN A 24 4.30 7.49 7.93
CA ASN A 24 5.28 7.43 9.01
C ASN A 24 6.65 6.93 8.53
N PHE A 25 6.68 5.94 7.63
CA PHE A 25 7.91 5.49 7.00
C PHE A 25 8.57 6.64 6.21
N VAL A 26 7.81 7.32 5.35
CA VAL A 26 8.31 8.39 4.47
C VAL A 26 8.79 9.62 5.23
N PHE A 27 8.05 10.08 6.25
CA PHE A 27 8.32 11.36 6.91
C PHE A 27 8.96 11.23 8.29
N ALA A 28 8.65 10.17 9.04
CA ALA A 28 9.14 9.99 10.40
C ALA A 28 10.30 9.00 10.49
N GLY A 29 10.66 8.34 9.39
CA GLY A 29 11.69 7.29 9.38
C GLY A 29 11.32 6.11 10.27
N ALA A 30 10.01 5.82 10.38
CA ALA A 30 9.53 4.63 11.06
C ALA A 30 9.98 3.36 10.32
N GLY A 31 9.68 2.19 10.90
CA GLY A 31 9.97 0.90 10.25
C GLY A 31 9.37 0.85 8.85
N ALA A 32 10.18 0.42 7.87
CA ALA A 32 9.69 0.17 6.52
C ALA A 32 8.71 -1.00 6.51
N PRO A 33 7.79 -1.05 5.53
CA PRO A 33 7.01 -2.25 5.26
C PRO A 33 7.93 -3.47 5.06
N ASP A 34 7.49 -4.64 5.52
CA ASP A 34 8.21 -5.91 5.37
C ASP A 34 7.25 -7.00 4.86
N PRO A 35 7.31 -7.37 3.56
CA PRO A 35 8.28 -6.92 2.55
C PRO A 35 8.01 -5.48 2.09
N ILE A 36 9.02 -4.80 1.49
CA ILE A 36 8.87 -3.40 1.08
C ILE A 36 7.78 -3.24 0.01
N GLU A 37 7.60 -4.28 -0.80
CA GLU A 37 6.57 -4.42 -1.82
C GLU A 37 5.14 -4.39 -1.23
N SER A 38 4.94 -4.66 0.07
CA SER A 38 3.61 -4.54 0.68
C SER A 38 3.14 -3.09 0.82
N GLY A 39 4.07 -2.13 0.83
CA GLY A 39 3.76 -0.70 0.82
C GLY A 39 3.82 -0.04 -0.56
N ASP A 40 4.20 -0.78 -1.61
CA ASP A 40 4.25 -0.30 -3.00
C ASP A 40 2.90 -0.59 -3.68
N THR A 41 1.95 0.31 -3.47
CA THR A 41 0.56 0.11 -3.88
C THR A 41 0.26 0.61 -5.28
N ASN A 42 1.15 1.39 -5.88
CA ASN A 42 1.08 1.76 -7.29
C ASN A 42 2.00 0.88 -8.17
N CYS A 43 2.76 -0.02 -7.57
CA CYS A 43 3.69 -0.94 -8.24
C CYS A 43 4.74 -0.24 -9.12
N ASP A 44 5.25 0.89 -8.60
CA ASP A 44 6.32 1.67 -9.25
C ASP A 44 7.73 1.33 -8.74
N ASN A 45 7.85 0.36 -7.83
CA ASN A 45 9.06 -0.07 -7.10
C ASN A 45 9.57 0.97 -6.09
N SER A 46 8.72 1.90 -5.63
CA SER A 46 9.09 2.94 -4.68
C SER A 46 7.98 3.29 -3.70
N VAL A 47 8.12 2.85 -2.45
CA VAL A 47 7.20 3.25 -1.37
C VAL A 47 7.36 4.73 -1.04
N ASN A 48 6.35 5.53 -1.39
CA ASN A 48 6.34 6.96 -1.18
C ASN A 48 4.91 7.50 -0.89
N VAL A 49 4.73 8.82 -0.95
CA VAL A 49 3.43 9.45 -0.63
C VAL A 49 2.33 9.06 -1.63
N SER A 50 2.67 8.75 -2.88
CA SER A 50 1.69 8.26 -3.86
C SER A 50 1.00 6.98 -3.40
N ASP A 51 1.72 6.11 -2.69
CA ASP A 51 1.16 4.85 -2.19
C ASP A 51 0.14 5.06 -1.09
N ALA A 52 0.44 5.96 -0.16
CA ALA A 52 -0.52 6.34 0.87
C ALA A 52 -1.81 6.92 0.26
N VAL A 53 -1.67 7.72 -0.81
CA VAL A 53 -2.84 8.28 -1.53
C VAL A 53 -3.64 7.18 -2.24
N MET A 54 -2.98 6.18 -2.83
CA MET A 54 -3.64 5.04 -3.44
C MET A 54 -4.49 4.25 -2.43
N ILE A 55 -3.94 3.96 -1.24
CA ILE A 55 -4.71 3.29 -0.16
C ILE A 55 -5.92 4.14 0.26
N ILE A 56 -5.76 5.44 0.43
CA ILE A 56 -6.87 6.34 0.79
C ILE A 56 -7.97 6.32 -0.29
N ASN A 57 -7.59 6.35 -1.58
CA ASN A 57 -8.55 6.28 -2.68
C ASN A 57 -9.27 4.93 -2.71
N TYR A 58 -8.54 3.82 -2.51
CA TYR A 58 -9.14 2.48 -2.40
C TYR A 58 -10.17 2.42 -1.27
N VAL A 59 -9.81 2.85 -0.05
CA VAL A 59 -10.66 2.75 1.14
C VAL A 59 -11.90 3.65 1.08
N PHE A 60 -11.78 4.89 0.59
CA PHE A 60 -12.89 5.87 0.66
C PHE A 60 -13.69 6.02 -0.62
N ILE A 61 -13.06 5.84 -1.79
CA ILE A 61 -13.69 6.06 -3.10
C ILE A 61 -14.13 4.72 -3.71
N GLY A 62 -13.57 3.60 -3.24
CA GLY A 62 -13.76 2.29 -3.87
C GLY A 62 -13.02 2.22 -5.21
N GLY A 63 -11.80 2.77 -5.26
CA GLY A 63 -10.91 2.70 -6.43
C GLY A 63 -10.35 1.30 -6.66
N ASN A 64 -9.42 1.19 -7.60
CA ASN A 64 -8.71 -0.06 -7.90
C ASN A 64 -8.03 -0.63 -6.63
N THR A 65 -7.93 -1.96 -6.57
CA THR A 65 -7.15 -2.62 -5.53
C THR A 65 -5.68 -2.19 -5.59
N PRO A 66 -4.95 -2.20 -4.46
CA PRO A 66 -3.52 -1.91 -4.48
C PRO A 66 -2.78 -2.84 -5.46
N CYS A 67 -1.82 -2.28 -6.19
CA CYS A 67 -1.09 -2.93 -7.27
C CYS A 67 -1.99 -3.52 -8.37
N ASP A 68 -3.00 -2.79 -8.83
CA ASP A 68 -3.81 -3.18 -10.00
C ASP A 68 -3.55 -2.19 -11.16
N PRO A 69 -2.38 -2.29 -11.84
CA PRO A 69 -2.04 -1.42 -12.96
C PRO A 69 -2.88 -1.73 -14.21
N ASN A 70 -3.45 -2.93 -14.31
CA ASN A 70 -4.18 -3.41 -15.48
C ASN A 70 -5.71 -3.16 -15.38
N GLY A 71 -6.22 -2.87 -14.19
CA GLY A 71 -7.61 -2.52 -13.88
C GLY A 71 -8.56 -3.71 -13.83
N ASP A 72 -8.07 -4.94 -13.61
CA ASP A 72 -8.88 -6.15 -13.58
C ASP A 72 -9.46 -6.48 -12.19
N SER A 73 -9.24 -5.59 -11.21
CA SER A 73 -9.65 -5.76 -9.81
C SER A 73 -8.93 -6.91 -9.09
N SER A 74 -7.77 -7.34 -9.61
CA SER A 74 -6.84 -8.24 -8.96
C SER A 74 -5.53 -7.51 -8.67
N PRO A 75 -4.97 -7.66 -7.47
CA PRO A 75 -3.59 -7.24 -7.20
C PRO A 75 -2.58 -8.07 -8.02
N ASP A 76 -1.58 -7.40 -8.59
CA ASP A 76 -0.47 -7.95 -9.39
C ASP A 76 0.83 -8.13 -8.57
N CYS A 77 0.73 -8.08 -7.24
CA CYS A 77 1.74 -8.66 -6.34
C CYS A 77 1.53 -10.17 -6.15
#